data_AF-A0A8D8H866-F1
#
_entry.id   AF-A0A8D8H866-F1
#
_cell.length_a   1.000
_cell.length_b   1.000
_cell.length_c   1.000
_cell.angle_alpha   90.00
_cell.angle_beta   90.00
_cell.angle_gamma   90.00
#
_symmetry.space_group_name_H-M   'P 1'
#
loop_
_entity.id
_entity.type
_entity.pdbx_description
1 polymer ?
#
loop_
_entity_poly.entity_id
_entity_poly.type
_entity_poly.pdbx_seq_one_letter_code
_entity_poly.pdbx_strand_id
1 'polypeptide(L)'
;MCVILSHSSFNDPEVFRQTKTILLEIGRFFQAQDDFLDCFGDPAVTGKIGTDIEEGKCTWLAVVCMQRASDEQKDIMKEFYGSSDPEKVARVKKLYEELGLPTTYAIYEEESYNIIKTHIQQISRGLPHELFFKIMEKIYRRDC
;
A
#
# COMPACT_ATOMS: atom_id res chain seq x y z
N MET A 1 7.19 -0.64 -14.77
CA MET A 1 6.73 -2.03 -14.51
C MET A 1 6.61 -2.92 -15.75
N CYS A 2 6.47 -2.40 -16.99
CA CYS A 2 6.30 -3.24 -18.20
C CYS A 2 7.57 -3.85 -18.85
N VAL A 3 8.78 -3.47 -18.41
CA VAL A 3 10.02 -3.82 -19.14
C VAL A 3 10.46 -5.28 -18.91
N ILE A 4 9.94 -5.96 -17.89
CA ILE A 4 10.36 -7.33 -17.51
C ILE A 4 9.83 -8.41 -18.47
N LEU A 5 8.87 -8.10 -19.34
CA LEU A 5 8.15 -9.09 -20.16
C LEU A 5 8.80 -9.44 -21.52
N SER A 6 9.99 -8.92 -21.85
CA SER A 6 10.49 -8.93 -23.23
C SER A 6 11.54 -10.01 -23.60
N HIS A 7 11.88 -10.93 -22.70
CA HIS A 7 12.84 -12.00 -23.02
C HIS A 7 12.16 -13.37 -22.94
N SER A 8 11.90 -13.94 -24.13
CA SER A 8 11.83 -15.34 -24.61
C SER A 8 11.55 -16.56 -23.67
N SER A 9 11.31 -16.38 -22.38
CA SER A 9 11.04 -17.43 -21.39
C SER A 9 9.58 -17.46 -20.90
N PHE A 10 8.72 -16.52 -21.32
CA PHE A 10 7.34 -16.37 -20.83
C PHE A 10 6.25 -16.95 -21.78
N ASN A 11 6.59 -17.92 -22.62
CA ASN A 11 5.58 -18.63 -23.42
C ASN A 11 4.86 -19.74 -22.63
N ASP A 12 5.26 -20.00 -21.38
CA ASP A 12 4.52 -20.89 -20.47
C ASP A 12 3.40 -20.09 -19.76
N PRO A 13 2.12 -20.43 -20.01
CA PRO A 13 0.98 -19.75 -19.38
C PRO A 13 1.01 -19.79 -17.85
N GLU A 14 1.59 -20.84 -17.25
CA GLU A 14 1.68 -20.96 -15.79
C GLU A 14 2.72 -20.00 -15.21
N VAL A 15 3.88 -19.89 -15.86
CA VAL A 15 4.94 -18.92 -15.51
C VAL A 15 4.41 -17.49 -15.59
N PHE A 16 3.65 -17.17 -16.65
CA PHE A 16 3.02 -15.86 -16.79
C PHE A 16 1.98 -15.62 -15.68
N ARG A 17 1.12 -16.60 -15.39
CA ARG A 17 0.08 -16.49 -14.35
C ARG A 17 0.69 -16.26 -12.98
N GLN A 18 1.70 -17.05 -12.59
CA GLN A 18 2.39 -16.91 -11.31
C GLN A 18 3.10 -15.55 -11.18
N THR A 19 3.80 -15.13 -12.24
CA THR A 19 4.46 -13.81 -12.30
C THR A 19 3.46 -12.69 -12.12
N LYS A 20 2.33 -12.75 -12.84
CA LYS A 20 1.26 -11.76 -12.74
C LYS A 20 0.70 -11.68 -11.32
N THR A 21 0.41 -12.82 -10.69
CA THR A 21 -0.12 -12.87 -9.32
C THR A 21 0.82 -12.17 -8.35
N ILE A 22 2.11 -12.55 -8.33
CA ILE A 22 3.07 -11.95 -7.40
C ILE A 22 3.26 -10.47 -7.67
N LEU A 23 3.40 -10.05 -8.93
CA LEU A 23 3.57 -8.63 -9.25
C LEU A 23 2.34 -7.79 -8.88
N LEU A 24 1.13 -8.36 -8.95
CA LEU A 24 -0.09 -7.69 -8.48
C LEU A 24 -0.12 -7.57 -6.95
N GLU A 25 0.31 -8.61 -6.23
CA GLU A 25 0.41 -8.55 -4.76
C GLU A 25 1.45 -7.52 -4.32
N ILE A 26 2.63 -7.52 -4.94
CA ILE A 26 3.68 -6.52 -4.74
C ILE A 26 3.16 -5.11 -5.03
N GLY A 27 2.45 -4.92 -6.15
CA GLY A 27 1.90 -3.63 -6.53
C GLY A 27 0.85 -3.11 -5.54
N ARG A 28 -0.02 -3.99 -5.05
CA ARG A 28 -1.01 -3.64 -4.01
C ARG A 28 -0.33 -3.27 -2.70
N PHE A 29 0.66 -4.06 -2.29
CA PHE A 29 1.44 -3.79 -1.10
C PHE A 29 2.12 -2.42 -1.21
N PHE A 30 2.83 -2.16 -2.31
CA PHE A 30 3.50 -0.88 -2.56
C PHE A 30 2.54 0.31 -2.54
N GLN A 31 1.36 0.20 -3.14
CA GLN A 31 0.37 1.27 -3.12
C GLN A 31 -0.16 1.54 -1.71
N ALA A 32 -0.43 0.49 -0.92
CA ALA A 32 -0.84 0.67 0.47
C ALA A 32 0.26 1.35 1.31
N GLN A 33 1.54 1.09 1.02
CA GLN A 33 2.64 1.83 1.64
C GLN A 33 2.67 3.30 1.19
N ASP A 34 2.45 3.57 -0.09
CA ASP A 34 2.40 4.94 -0.61
C ASP A 34 1.28 5.76 0.05
N ASP A 35 0.09 5.19 0.12
CA ASP A 35 -1.10 5.77 0.78
C ASP A 35 -0.83 6.06 2.28
N PHE A 36 -0.11 5.18 2.96
CA PHE A 36 0.26 5.38 4.37
C PHE A 36 1.28 6.50 4.53
N LEU A 37 2.36 6.49 3.73
CA LEU A 37 3.43 7.48 3.78
C LEU A 37 2.95 8.87 3.34
N ASP A 38 1.96 8.97 2.47
CA ASP A 38 1.35 10.26 2.12
C ASP A 38 0.71 10.91 3.37
N CYS A 39 0.02 10.13 4.19
CA CYS A 39 -0.64 10.66 5.38
C CYS A 39 0.31 10.84 6.59
N PHE A 40 1.15 9.84 6.86
CA PHE A 40 1.94 9.71 8.10
C PHE A 40 3.45 9.77 7.90
N GLY A 41 3.94 9.80 6.66
CA GLY A 41 5.37 9.92 6.38
C GLY A 41 5.91 11.29 6.76
N ASP A 42 7.18 11.33 7.16
CA ASP A 42 7.88 12.59 7.43
C ASP A 42 8.20 13.30 6.10
N PRO A 43 7.69 14.53 5.85
CA PRO A 43 7.98 15.29 4.65
C PRO A 43 9.48 15.51 4.37
N ALA A 44 10.32 15.52 5.42
CA ALA A 44 11.76 15.64 5.27
C ALA A 44 12.40 14.39 4.63
N VAL A 45 11.74 13.23 4.77
CA VAL A 45 12.19 11.95 4.22
C VAL A 45 11.49 11.64 2.90
N THR A 46 10.18 11.83 2.83
CA THR A 46 9.38 11.59 1.61
C THR A 46 9.61 12.65 0.51
N GLY A 47 10.11 13.83 0.90
CA GLY A 47 10.34 14.96 0.00
C GLY A 47 9.05 15.65 -0.47
N LYS A 48 7.89 15.27 0.06
CA LYS A 48 6.59 15.85 -0.27
C LYS A 48 5.69 15.98 0.95
N ILE A 49 4.79 16.96 0.90
CA ILE A 49 3.64 17.01 1.81
C ILE A 49 2.55 16.18 1.14
N GLY A 50 1.98 15.21 1.88
CA GLY A 50 0.89 14.41 1.34
C GLY A 50 -0.42 15.17 1.26
N THR A 51 -1.17 14.90 0.19
CA THR A 51 -2.38 15.60 -0.22
C THR A 51 -3.58 14.67 -0.38
N ASP A 52 -3.45 13.37 -0.10
CA ASP A 52 -4.48 12.39 -0.42
C ASP A 52 -5.82 12.66 0.29
N ILE A 53 -5.78 13.17 1.53
CA ILE A 53 -6.97 13.56 2.28
C ILE A 53 -7.64 14.78 1.64
N GLU A 54 -6.86 15.77 1.24
CA GLU A 54 -7.34 17.02 0.61
C GLU A 54 -7.99 16.73 -0.74
N GLU A 55 -7.37 15.84 -1.51
CA GLU A 55 -7.84 15.42 -2.83
C GLU A 55 -8.99 14.40 -2.76
N GLY A 56 -9.31 13.90 -1.55
CA GLY A 56 -10.40 12.95 -1.35
C GLY A 56 -10.13 11.60 -2.00
N LYS A 57 -8.87 11.18 -2.09
CA LYS A 57 -8.50 9.92 -2.78
C LYS A 57 -9.03 8.69 -2.05
N CYS A 58 -9.33 7.66 -2.83
CA CYS A 58 -9.69 6.34 -2.32
C CYS A 58 -8.43 5.58 -1.89
N THR A 59 -7.85 5.99 -0.76
CA THR A 59 -6.64 5.39 -0.19
C THR A 59 -6.97 4.17 0.67
N TRP A 60 -5.95 3.34 0.92
CA TRP A 60 -6.02 2.26 1.89
C TRP A 60 -6.51 2.76 3.26
N LEU A 61 -5.97 3.88 3.75
CA LEU A 61 -6.38 4.48 5.03
C LEU A 61 -7.86 4.87 5.04
N ALA A 62 -8.36 5.50 3.97
CA ALA A 62 -9.76 5.89 3.88
C ALA A 62 -10.69 4.67 3.89
N VAL A 63 -10.35 3.63 3.12
CA VAL A 63 -11.15 2.39 3.08
C VAL A 63 -11.17 1.70 4.44
N VAL A 64 -10.00 1.53 5.08
CA VAL A 64 -9.91 0.87 6.39
C VAL A 64 -10.60 1.69 7.48
N CYS A 65 -10.50 3.02 7.43
CA CYS A 65 -11.26 3.91 8.30
C CYS A 65 -12.76 3.65 8.18
N MET A 66 -13.31 3.65 6.96
CA MET A 66 -14.75 3.46 6.74
C MET A 66 -15.25 2.08 7.15
N GLN A 67 -14.40 1.05 7.11
CA GLN A 67 -14.72 -0.30 7.57
C GLN A 67 -14.79 -0.42 9.09
N ARG A 68 -14.04 0.42 9.84
CA ARG A 68 -13.87 0.31 11.29
C ARG A 68 -14.59 1.40 12.08
N ALA A 69 -14.88 2.52 11.44
CA ALA A 69 -15.55 3.67 12.04
C ALA A 69 -16.97 3.32 12.51
N SER A 70 -17.36 3.90 13.64
CA SER A 70 -18.77 4.04 14.03
C SER A 70 -19.52 4.94 13.04
N ASP A 71 -20.85 5.00 13.14
CA ASP A 71 -21.63 5.83 12.23
C ASP A 71 -21.32 7.33 12.43
N GLU A 72 -21.10 7.77 13.67
CA GLU A 72 -20.67 9.14 13.98
C GLU A 72 -19.28 9.45 13.39
N GLN A 73 -18.36 8.48 13.44
CA GLN A 73 -17.02 8.62 12.85
C GLN A 73 -17.06 8.63 11.32
N LYS A 74 -18.02 7.93 10.69
CA LYS A 74 -18.25 8.02 9.25
C LYS A 74 -18.78 9.39 8.84
N ASP A 75 -19.57 10.04 9.69
CA ASP A 75 -20.05 11.40 9.40
C ASP A 75 -18.91 12.42 9.39
N ILE A 76 -17.90 12.25 10.26
CA ILE A 76 -16.65 13.02 10.20
C ILE A 76 -15.96 12.84 8.84
N MET A 77 -15.85 11.60 8.35
CA MET A 77 -15.27 11.33 7.03
C MET A 77 -16.08 11.99 5.90
N LYS A 78 -17.41 11.94 5.96
CA LYS A 78 -18.27 12.59 4.94
C LYS A 78 -18.14 14.11 4.92
N GLU A 79 -17.94 14.72 6.09
CA GLU A 79 -17.90 16.18 6.22
C GLU A 79 -16.51 16.78 5.92
N PHE A 80 -15.44 16.05 6.26
CA PHE A 80 -14.08 16.60 6.27
C PHE A 80 -13.14 16.03 5.22
N TYR A 81 -13.39 14.82 4.71
CA TYR A 81 -12.54 14.20 3.70
C TYR A 81 -12.74 14.86 2.32
N GLY A 82 -11.66 15.12 1.58
CA GLY A 82 -11.71 15.83 0.30
C GLY A 82 -11.80 17.35 0.42
N SER A 83 -11.35 17.91 1.55
CA SER A 83 -11.32 19.35 1.81
C SER A 83 -9.88 19.85 1.90
N SER A 84 -9.59 20.97 1.25
CA SER A 84 -8.29 21.67 1.35
C SER A 84 -8.13 22.51 2.63
N ASP A 85 -9.14 22.53 3.50
CA ASP A 85 -9.07 23.18 4.81
C ASP A 85 -8.16 22.39 5.76
N PRO A 86 -7.05 22.96 6.25
CA PRO A 86 -6.09 22.28 7.11
C PRO A 86 -6.70 21.72 8.40
N GLU A 87 -7.72 22.38 8.97
CA GLU A 87 -8.36 21.90 10.21
C GLU A 87 -9.16 20.61 9.96
N LYS A 88 -9.82 20.53 8.80
CA LYS A 88 -10.56 19.34 8.36
C LYS A 88 -9.60 18.18 8.07
N VAL A 89 -8.49 18.44 7.40
CA VAL A 89 -7.43 17.45 7.17
C VAL A 89 -6.89 16.92 8.50
N ALA A 90 -6.56 17.82 9.44
CA ALA A 90 -6.08 17.44 10.77
C ALA A 90 -7.10 16.60 11.53
N ARG A 91 -8.40 16.90 11.41
CA ARG A 91 -9.46 16.12 12.06
C ARG A 91 -9.57 14.70 11.51
N VAL A 92 -9.42 14.51 10.19
CA VAL A 92 -9.35 13.18 9.56
C VAL A 92 -8.10 12.43 10.04
N LYS A 93 -6.92 13.06 10.03
CA LYS A 93 -5.69 12.42 10.52
C LYS A 93 -5.84 11.96 11.97
N LYS A 94 -6.42 12.79 12.84
CA LYS A 94 -6.73 12.43 14.22
C LYS A 94 -7.71 11.25 14.32
N LEU A 95 -8.72 11.19 13.45
CA LEU A 95 -9.64 10.05 13.41
C LEU A 95 -8.89 8.75 13.05
N TYR A 96 -7.94 8.79 12.12
CA TYR A 96 -7.10 7.64 11.80
C TYR A 96 -6.27 7.17 12.99
N GLU A 97 -5.74 8.10 13.80
CA GLU A 97 -5.04 7.77 15.06
C GLU A 97 -5.99 7.18 16.10
N GLU A 98 -7.18 7.77 16.30
CA GLU A 98 -8.23 7.30 17.22
C GLU A 98 -8.67 5.86 16.89
N LEU A 99 -8.69 5.48 15.61
CA LEU A 99 -9.00 4.14 15.13
C LEU A 99 -7.80 3.17 15.14
N GLY A 100 -6.61 3.63 15.55
CA GLY A 100 -5.41 2.82 15.57
C GLY A 100 -4.96 2.36 14.18
N LEU A 101 -5.21 3.16 13.14
CA LEU A 101 -4.83 2.80 11.77
C LEU A 101 -3.31 2.65 11.58
N PRO A 102 -2.42 3.42 12.24
CA PRO A 102 -0.99 3.17 12.17
C PRO A 102 -0.58 1.77 12.66
N THR A 103 -1.18 1.30 13.75
CA THR A 103 -0.94 -0.06 14.25
C THR A 103 -1.50 -1.10 13.29
N THR A 104 -2.68 -0.84 12.75
CA THR A 104 -3.32 -1.71 11.76
C THR A 104 -2.48 -1.87 10.51
N TYR A 105 -1.92 -0.76 10.03
CA TYR A 105 -1.04 -0.75 8.88
C TYR A 105 0.25 -1.52 9.16
N ALA A 106 0.88 -1.34 10.33
CA ALA A 106 2.08 -2.10 10.70
C ALA A 106 1.86 -3.62 10.67
N ILE A 107 0.71 -4.09 11.17
CA ILE A 107 0.32 -5.51 11.10
C ILE A 107 0.12 -5.94 9.64
N TYR A 108 -0.65 -5.16 8.86
CA TYR A 108 -0.86 -5.42 7.44
C TYR A 108 0.45 -5.47 6.66
N GLU A 109 1.41 -4.60 6.97
CA GLU A 109 2.70 -4.52 6.31
C GLU A 109 3.52 -5.81 6.52
N GLU A 110 3.61 -6.24 7.78
CA GLU A 110 4.31 -7.47 8.15
C GLU A 110 3.65 -8.72 7.56
N GLU A 111 2.33 -8.82 7.64
CA GLU A 111 1.57 -9.95 7.09
C GLU A 111 1.70 -10.02 5.57
N SER A 112 1.52 -8.89 4.87
CA SER A 112 1.65 -8.82 3.41
C SER A 112 3.05 -9.21 2.95
N TYR A 113 4.09 -8.72 3.64
CA TYR A 113 5.46 -9.10 3.36
C TYR A 113 5.68 -10.61 3.49
N ASN A 114 5.21 -11.22 4.58
CA ASN A 114 5.37 -12.65 4.84
C ASN A 114 4.60 -13.52 3.84
N ILE A 115 3.39 -13.11 3.46
CA ILE A 115 2.58 -13.79 2.44
C ILE A 115 3.27 -13.74 1.08
N ILE A 116 3.69 -12.55 0.62
CA ILE A 116 4.36 -12.38 -0.67
C ILE A 116 5.67 -13.15 -0.69
N LYS A 117 6.46 -13.10 0.40
CA LYS A 117 7.68 -13.89 0.54
C LYS A 117 7.42 -15.39 0.39
N THR A 118 6.36 -15.90 1.02
CA THR A 118 5.97 -17.31 0.93
C THR A 118 5.56 -17.67 -0.50
N HIS A 119 4.77 -16.82 -1.17
CA HIS A 119 4.37 -17.04 -2.56
C HIS A 119 5.58 -17.04 -3.51
N ILE A 120 6.55 -16.14 -3.32
CA ILE A 120 7.79 -16.12 -4.11
C ILE A 120 8.57 -17.44 -3.93
N GLN A 121 8.59 -18.04 -2.73
CA GLN A 121 9.26 -19.33 -2.50
C GLN A 121 8.56 -20.51 -3.18
N GLN A 122 7.28 -20.37 -3.52
CA GLN A 122 6.44 -21.44 -4.07
C GLN A 122 6.35 -21.40 -5.61
N ILE A 123 6.99 -20.44 -6.29
CA ILE A 123 6.90 -20.33 -7.75
C ILE A 123 7.65 -21.46 -8.48
N SER A 124 7.23 -21.72 -9.71
CA SER A 124 7.76 -22.81 -10.53
C SER A 124 9.25 -22.64 -10.87
N ARG A 125 9.97 -23.76 -11.03
CA ARG A 125 11.35 -23.78 -11.54
C ARG A 125 11.39 -23.13 -12.92
N GLY A 126 12.13 -22.02 -13.06
CA GLY A 126 12.21 -21.22 -14.28
C GLY A 126 11.92 -19.73 -14.07
N LEU A 127 11.30 -19.37 -12.95
CA LEU A 127 11.10 -17.97 -12.57
C LEU A 127 12.29 -17.40 -11.78
N PRO A 128 12.66 -16.12 -12.00
CA PRO A 128 13.78 -15.50 -11.29
C PRO A 128 13.35 -15.11 -9.86
N HIS A 129 13.37 -16.08 -8.94
CA HIS A 129 13.00 -15.89 -7.54
C HIS A 129 13.80 -14.73 -6.90
N GLU A 130 15.11 -14.67 -7.17
CA GLU A 130 16.00 -13.61 -6.69
C GLU A 130 15.54 -12.21 -7.12
N LEU A 131 14.96 -12.06 -8.31
CA LEU A 131 14.47 -10.77 -8.77
C LEU A 131 13.29 -10.31 -7.91
N PHE A 132 12.33 -11.19 -7.64
CA PHE A 132 11.19 -10.84 -6.79
C PHE A 132 11.63 -10.55 -5.35
N PHE A 133 12.58 -11.31 -4.80
CA PHE A 133 13.16 -10.99 -3.49
C PHE A 133 13.85 -9.64 -3.46
N LYS A 134 14.68 -9.32 -4.46
CA LYS A 134 15.34 -8.01 -4.55
C LYS A 134 14.35 -6.85 -4.66
N ILE A 135 13.21 -7.06 -5.33
CA ILE A 135 12.13 -6.08 -5.36
C ILE A 135 11.50 -5.94 -3.97
N MET A 136 11.16 -7.06 -3.32
CA MET A 136 10.57 -7.07 -1.98
C MET A 136 11.47 -6.41 -0.92
N GLU A 137 12.77 -6.70 -0.92
CA GLU A 137 13.75 -6.12 0.00
C GLU A 137 13.87 -4.60 -0.16
N LYS A 138 13.67 -4.09 -1.38
CA LYS A 138 13.71 -2.65 -1.64
C LYS A 138 12.46 -1.89 -1.20
N ILE A 139 11.31 -2.56 -1.17
CA ILE A 139 10.03 -1.91 -0.84
C ILE A 139 9.64 -2.09 0.62
N TYR A 140 10.07 -3.17 1.27
CA TYR A 140 9.71 -3.45 2.66
C TYR A 140 10.25 -2.36 3.60
N ARG A 141 9.36 -1.77 4.41
CA ARG A 141 9.69 -0.68 5.36
C ARG A 141 10.46 0.47 4.70
N ARG A 142 10.04 0.88 3.51
CA ARG A 142 10.58 2.07 2.87
C ARG A 142 10.12 3.31 3.63
N ASP A 143 11.04 4.26 3.81
CA ASP A 143 10.73 5.55 4.43
C ASP A 143 10.21 6.59 3.41
N CYS A 144 10.36 6.31 2.10
CA CYS A 144 9.97 7.20 0.99
C CYS A 144 9.57 6.44 -0.29
#